data_AF-A0A242CXM8-F1
#
_entry.id   AF-A0A242CXM8-F1
#
_cell.length_a   1.000
_cell.length_b   1.000
_cell.length_c   1.000
_cell.angle_alpha   90.00
_cell.angle_beta   90.00
_cell.angle_gamma   90.00
#
_symmetry.space_group_name_H-M   'P 1'
#
loop_
_entity.id
_entity.type
_entity.pdbx_description
1 polymer ?
#
loop_
_entity_poly.entity_id
_entity_poly.type
_entity_poly.pdbx_seq_one_letter_code
_entity_poly.pdbx_strand_id
1 'polypeptide(L)'
;MTTLDCSQNKIGSIQFSENTKLKTVNCSTNQLKEFDYDKLPVVEDLNISANQLSRLDISNHDKLRKLTANDNELTTIQTSPNDTLANLQLENNNISDIGPLNNLKNINTLGLSQNQITDIRPLYGLEELGNFYIRDQDIKVPVPKVVNRRTTLDIFKTTSQKGLELPDFPTIYNSYTINGDLIELHDITPVILNEGSFEFSYNPYSIKEGALWYGAKYYTGTVTFLETSELSSVLEPEKHKFNDGEKINWTLKIKNELKKKATNIKVKMDSNSEFIIDPESTKVAGTDSSVSIADGIDLEDLATNEEVTITFSATMSGKADELVEPTGEVTWEAETVNSPYSNIINGKGIKGAEPEQIDHPDKENDLVILSTPRMFHFGLFNWSTDDFDNRNLDAQKYHHLSNVTNTGFYVRIKQNKTTNWSLSAGLSEFTDEKGSPMPGTVGTRLSIAKPTVERVLNHETHEEKIVTNPENPPTLNQDLSFYAGSSAKTILSGATNSGTDQNVWQVRIPFKSVTLSLPTNSGLLKKDFSASFTWSLNDTP
;
A
#
# COMPACT_ATOMS: atom_id res chain seq x y z
N MET A 1 48.57 25.32 8.99
CA MET A 1 47.59 26.31 8.52
C MET A 1 46.27 25.57 8.35
N THR A 2 45.20 26.03 9.00
CA THR A 2 43.86 25.42 8.90
C THR A 2 42.89 26.28 8.10
N THR A 3 43.26 27.54 7.86
CA THR A 3 42.46 28.51 7.13
C THR A 3 43.35 29.22 6.12
N LEU A 4 42.84 29.37 4.90
CA LEU A 4 43.45 30.16 3.83
C LEU A 4 42.39 31.11 3.28
N ASP A 5 42.69 32.40 3.28
CA ASP A 5 41.93 33.39 2.52
C ASP A 5 42.83 34.00 1.45
N CYS A 6 42.49 33.69 0.20
CA CYS A 6 43.12 34.15 -1.02
C CYS A 6 42.16 34.98 -1.89
N SER A 7 41.03 35.41 -1.32
CA SER A 7 39.96 36.08 -2.05
C SER A 7 40.33 37.48 -2.55
N GLN A 8 39.61 37.96 -3.57
CA GLN A 8 39.76 39.30 -4.15
C GLN A 8 41.17 39.58 -4.71
N ASN A 9 41.71 38.61 -5.42
CA ASN A 9 43.00 38.73 -6.10
C ASN A 9 42.81 38.56 -7.63
N LYS A 10 43.92 38.34 -8.34
CA LYS A 10 43.94 38.05 -9.78
C LYS A 10 44.58 36.69 -10.04
N ILE A 11 44.32 35.73 -9.15
CA ILE A 11 44.93 34.40 -9.20
C ILE A 11 44.29 33.62 -10.35
N GLY A 12 45.09 33.27 -11.36
CA GLY A 12 44.66 32.45 -12.50
C GLY A 12 44.84 30.94 -12.28
N SER A 13 45.73 30.55 -11.37
CA SER A 13 45.95 29.16 -10.95
C SER A 13 46.39 29.11 -9.50
N ILE A 14 45.94 28.08 -8.78
CA ILE A 14 46.30 27.83 -7.38
C ILE A 14 46.60 26.36 -7.17
N GLN A 15 47.57 26.06 -6.31
CA GLN A 15 47.95 24.70 -5.95
C GLN A 15 48.05 24.57 -4.43
N PHE A 16 47.57 23.46 -3.90
CA PHE A 16 47.51 23.17 -2.46
C PHE A 16 48.44 22.04 -2.04
N SER A 17 49.52 21.79 -2.80
CA SER A 17 50.24 20.50 -2.86
C SER A 17 50.75 19.92 -1.53
N GLU A 18 50.73 20.66 -0.42
CA GLU A 18 51.06 20.19 0.94
C GLU A 18 50.10 20.72 2.03
N ASN A 19 48.98 21.32 1.65
CA ASN A 19 48.05 22.00 2.56
C ASN A 19 46.89 21.11 3.01
N THR A 20 47.18 19.83 3.24
CA THR A 20 46.21 18.76 3.58
C THR A 20 45.48 18.94 4.92
N LYS A 21 45.78 20.00 5.67
CA LYS A 21 45.13 20.35 6.96
C LYS A 21 44.21 21.57 6.86
N LEU A 22 44.03 22.14 5.66
CA LEU A 22 43.11 23.25 5.46
C LEU A 22 41.66 22.77 5.62
N LYS A 23 40.96 23.40 6.56
CA LYS A 23 39.54 23.21 6.86
C LYS A 23 38.67 24.31 6.25
N THR A 24 39.22 25.51 6.12
CA THR A 24 38.51 26.67 5.56
C THR A 24 39.35 27.27 4.44
N VAL A 25 38.79 27.36 3.24
CA VAL A 25 39.47 27.93 2.07
C VAL A 25 38.53 28.93 1.40
N ASN A 26 38.93 30.19 1.36
CA ASN A 26 38.24 31.23 0.61
C ASN A 26 39.14 31.72 -0.52
N CYS A 27 38.79 31.39 -1.76
CA CYS A 27 39.46 31.85 -2.96
C CYS A 27 38.50 32.53 -3.94
N SER A 28 37.43 33.12 -3.38
CA SER A 28 36.44 33.85 -4.15
C SER A 28 37.00 35.11 -4.83
N THR A 29 36.35 35.57 -5.90
CA THR A 29 36.75 36.78 -6.64
C THR A 29 38.20 36.68 -7.15
N ASN A 30 38.43 35.73 -8.05
CA ASN A 30 39.71 35.47 -8.71
C ASN A 30 39.49 35.17 -10.20
N GLN A 31 40.45 34.52 -10.86
CA GLN A 31 40.41 34.19 -12.29
C GLN A 31 40.67 32.68 -12.51
N LEU A 32 40.30 31.85 -11.54
CA LEU A 32 40.55 30.41 -11.57
C LEU A 32 39.68 29.76 -12.65
N LYS A 33 40.33 29.05 -13.57
CA LYS A 33 39.66 28.21 -14.59
C LYS A 33 39.57 26.75 -14.21
N GLU A 34 40.43 26.34 -13.29
CA GLU A 34 40.49 25.02 -12.73
C GLU A 34 40.74 25.10 -11.22
N PHE A 35 40.28 24.09 -10.50
CA PHE A 35 40.49 23.94 -9.08
C PHE A 35 40.78 22.46 -8.79
N ASP A 36 41.90 22.19 -8.13
CA ASP A 36 42.29 20.83 -7.74
C ASP A 36 41.69 20.50 -6.36
N TYR A 37 40.48 19.95 -6.38
CA TYR A 37 39.71 19.64 -5.18
C TYR A 37 40.38 18.55 -4.32
N ASP A 38 41.04 17.56 -4.95
CA ASP A 38 41.62 16.38 -4.27
C ASP A 38 42.76 16.73 -3.30
N LYS A 39 43.34 17.93 -3.41
CA LYS A 39 44.40 18.41 -2.50
C LYS A 39 43.86 18.99 -1.20
N LEU A 40 42.54 19.02 -1.02
CA LEU A 40 41.87 19.52 0.17
C LEU A 40 40.99 18.44 0.83
N PRO A 41 41.54 17.28 1.24
CA PRO A 41 40.75 16.13 1.68
C PRO A 41 40.01 16.32 3.01
N VAL A 42 40.27 17.39 3.74
CA VAL A 42 39.64 17.67 5.05
C VAL A 42 38.94 19.03 5.09
N VAL A 43 38.68 19.63 3.93
CA VAL A 43 38.00 20.93 3.86
C VAL A 43 36.55 20.81 4.32
N GLU A 44 36.14 21.74 5.17
CA GLU A 44 34.80 21.81 5.77
C GLU A 44 34.02 23.01 5.22
N ASP A 45 34.70 24.12 4.91
CA ASP A 45 34.11 25.34 4.33
C ASP A 45 34.95 25.82 3.14
N LEU A 46 34.38 25.77 1.95
CA LEU A 46 35.03 26.16 0.70
C LEU A 46 34.24 27.25 0.00
N ASN A 47 34.90 28.37 -0.30
CA ASN A 47 34.36 29.43 -1.14
C ASN A 47 35.24 29.65 -2.37
N ILE A 48 34.68 29.37 -3.54
CA ILE A 48 35.30 29.52 -4.87
C ILE A 48 34.44 30.39 -5.79
N SER A 49 33.55 31.22 -5.22
CA SER A 49 32.65 32.07 -5.98
C SER A 49 33.37 33.13 -6.82
N ALA A 50 32.73 33.68 -7.85
CA ALA A 50 33.30 34.72 -8.71
C ALA A 50 34.66 34.30 -9.30
N ASN A 51 34.64 33.19 -10.05
CA ASN A 51 35.76 32.64 -10.80
C ASN A 51 35.30 32.24 -12.22
N GLN A 52 36.07 31.42 -12.94
CA GLN A 52 35.79 30.97 -14.31
C GLN A 52 35.78 29.42 -14.37
N LEU A 53 35.33 28.77 -13.30
CA LEU A 53 35.32 27.31 -13.22
C LEU A 53 34.19 26.78 -14.10
N SER A 54 34.48 25.76 -14.92
CA SER A 54 33.49 25.10 -15.78
C SER A 54 32.92 23.80 -15.19
N ARG A 55 33.56 23.27 -14.15
CA ARG A 55 33.18 22.02 -13.48
C ARG A 55 33.36 22.10 -11.97
N LEU A 56 32.44 21.47 -11.25
CA LEU A 56 32.52 21.24 -9.83
C LEU A 56 32.61 19.75 -9.56
N ASP A 57 33.65 19.30 -8.87
CA ASP A 57 33.79 17.91 -8.46
C ASP A 57 34.09 17.85 -6.96
N ILE A 58 33.08 17.42 -6.19
CA ILE A 58 33.16 17.21 -4.74
C ILE A 58 32.90 15.76 -4.37
N SER A 59 33.13 14.84 -5.30
CA SER A 59 32.88 13.40 -5.11
C SER A 59 33.71 12.77 -3.99
N ASN A 60 34.83 13.39 -3.60
CA ASN A 60 35.75 12.90 -2.57
C ASN A 60 35.79 13.79 -1.30
N HIS A 61 34.78 14.63 -1.06
CA HIS A 61 34.81 15.66 0.00
C HIS A 61 33.79 15.39 1.12
N ASP A 62 33.93 14.24 1.78
CA ASP A 62 33.02 13.74 2.83
C ASP A 62 32.95 14.61 4.10
N LYS A 63 33.86 15.58 4.27
CA LYS A 63 33.89 16.54 5.39
C LYS A 63 33.28 17.90 5.06
N LEU A 64 32.93 18.16 3.80
CA LEU A 64 32.48 19.46 3.35
C LEU A 64 31.11 19.77 3.96
N ARG A 65 31.02 20.84 4.76
CA ARG A 65 29.78 21.29 5.41
C ARG A 65 29.12 22.44 4.66
N LYS A 66 29.95 23.29 4.05
CA LYS A 66 29.53 24.46 3.29
C LYS A 66 30.38 24.62 2.03
N LEU A 67 29.70 24.85 0.90
CA LEU A 67 30.32 25.20 -0.36
C LEU A 67 29.61 26.40 -0.98
N THR A 68 30.38 27.38 -1.42
CA THR A 68 29.89 28.50 -2.23
C THR A 68 30.70 28.58 -3.52
N ALA A 69 30.04 28.38 -4.65
CA ALA A 69 30.62 28.45 -5.99
C ALA A 69 29.76 29.32 -6.94
N ASN A 70 29.04 30.28 -6.38
CA ASN A 70 28.26 31.25 -7.14
C ASN A 70 29.12 32.00 -8.17
N ASP A 71 28.51 32.53 -9.21
CA ASP A 71 29.19 33.39 -10.20
C ASP A 71 30.41 32.68 -10.84
N ASN A 72 30.15 31.54 -11.48
CA ASN A 72 31.14 30.76 -12.24
C ASN A 72 30.55 30.40 -13.62
N GLU A 73 31.22 29.52 -14.36
CA GLU A 73 30.77 29.02 -15.66
C GLU A 73 30.42 27.52 -15.57
N LEU A 74 30.00 27.04 -14.39
CA LEU A 74 29.79 25.62 -14.12
C LEU A 74 28.72 25.06 -15.06
N THR A 75 29.05 24.01 -15.80
CA THR A 75 28.11 23.24 -16.63
C THR A 75 27.90 21.84 -16.10
N THR A 76 28.86 21.31 -15.33
CA THR A 76 28.82 19.97 -14.75
C THR A 76 29.09 19.98 -13.25
N ILE A 77 28.39 19.11 -12.54
CA ILE A 77 28.55 18.87 -11.12
C ILE A 77 28.78 17.37 -10.93
N GLN A 78 29.74 17.00 -10.10
CA GLN A 78 29.93 15.64 -9.63
C GLN A 78 29.93 15.64 -8.10
N THR A 79 29.08 14.78 -7.53
CA THR A 79 29.00 14.58 -6.09
C THR A 79 28.89 13.08 -5.77
N SER A 80 29.08 12.75 -4.51
CA SER A 80 28.80 11.44 -3.93
C SER A 80 27.89 11.63 -2.72
N PRO A 81 27.25 10.57 -2.18
CA PRO A 81 26.52 10.66 -0.93
C PRO A 81 27.37 11.35 0.15
N ASN A 82 26.84 12.44 0.71
CA ASN A 82 27.57 13.28 1.65
C ASN A 82 26.69 13.58 2.86
N ASP A 83 27.11 13.06 4.01
CA ASP A 83 26.33 13.18 5.25
C ASP A 83 26.59 14.49 6.01
N THR A 84 27.50 15.33 5.54
CA THR A 84 27.93 16.55 6.26
C THR A 84 27.56 17.85 5.55
N LEU A 85 27.37 17.83 4.23
CA LEU A 85 27.08 19.01 3.43
C LEU A 85 25.67 19.51 3.69
N ALA A 86 25.58 20.65 4.37
CA ALA A 86 24.31 21.27 4.74
C ALA A 86 23.99 22.52 3.91
N ASN A 87 24.99 23.15 3.30
CA ASN A 87 24.83 24.38 2.54
C ASN A 87 25.63 24.35 1.23
N LEU A 88 24.91 24.42 0.11
CA LEU A 88 25.46 24.41 -1.25
C LEU A 88 24.89 25.60 -2.04
N GLN A 89 25.76 26.52 -2.45
CA GLN A 89 25.38 27.69 -3.26
C GLN A 89 26.07 27.61 -4.62
N LEU A 90 25.27 27.53 -5.69
CA LEU A 90 25.69 27.41 -7.10
C LEU A 90 24.95 28.42 -8.00
N GLU A 91 24.53 29.55 -7.44
CA GLU A 91 23.78 30.58 -8.16
C GLU A 91 24.62 31.23 -9.27
N ASN A 92 23.97 31.70 -10.34
CA ASN A 92 24.62 32.37 -11.48
C ASN A 92 25.73 31.50 -12.12
N ASN A 93 25.30 30.40 -12.73
CA ASN A 93 26.14 29.42 -13.43
C ASN A 93 25.41 28.95 -14.72
N ASN A 94 25.95 27.93 -15.39
CA ASN A 94 25.37 27.34 -16.61
C ASN A 94 24.91 25.88 -16.39
N ILE A 95 24.47 25.54 -15.17
CA ILE A 95 24.10 24.17 -14.80
C ILE A 95 22.73 23.84 -15.41
N SER A 96 22.63 22.74 -16.15
CA SER A 96 21.37 22.21 -16.66
C SER A 96 20.97 20.88 -16.04
N ASP A 97 21.95 20.08 -15.63
CA ASP A 97 21.77 18.76 -15.01
C ASP A 97 22.12 18.82 -13.52
N ILE A 98 21.13 18.52 -12.68
CA ILE A 98 21.25 18.44 -11.23
C ILE A 98 20.97 17.03 -10.68
N GLY A 99 20.91 16.02 -11.55
CA GLY A 99 20.86 14.61 -11.18
C GLY A 99 21.88 14.22 -10.10
N PRO A 100 23.14 14.67 -10.19
CA PRO A 100 24.17 14.40 -9.17
C PRO A 100 23.87 14.92 -7.76
N LEU A 101 22.83 15.74 -7.54
CA LEU A 101 22.49 16.27 -6.21
C LEU A 101 21.52 15.38 -5.41
N ASN A 102 20.95 14.34 -6.03
CA ASN A 102 19.86 13.54 -5.47
C ASN A 102 20.17 12.82 -4.14
N ASN A 103 21.45 12.59 -3.84
CA ASN A 103 21.89 11.83 -2.67
C ASN A 103 22.44 12.71 -1.53
N LEU A 104 22.30 14.04 -1.62
CA LEU A 104 22.79 14.98 -0.61
C LEU A 104 21.77 15.19 0.52
N LYS A 105 21.44 14.09 1.21
CA LYS A 105 20.28 13.99 2.13
C LYS A 105 20.25 15.01 3.27
N ASN A 106 21.41 15.53 3.68
CA ASN A 106 21.54 16.51 4.77
C ASN A 106 21.57 17.97 4.29
N ILE A 107 21.39 18.24 2.99
CA ILE A 107 21.32 19.62 2.49
C ILE A 107 20.10 20.30 3.07
N ASN A 108 20.36 21.39 3.79
CA ASN A 108 19.33 22.27 4.33
C ASN A 108 19.18 23.56 3.52
N THR A 109 20.27 24.04 2.90
CA THR A 109 20.27 25.26 2.10
C THR A 109 20.86 24.99 0.72
N LEU A 110 20.06 25.20 -0.33
CA LEU A 110 20.47 25.00 -1.72
C LEU A 110 20.15 26.22 -2.58
N GLY A 111 21.20 26.82 -3.16
CA GLY A 111 21.10 27.92 -4.12
C GLY A 111 21.42 27.46 -5.53
N LEU A 112 20.45 27.60 -6.44
CA LEU A 112 20.51 27.23 -7.85
C LEU A 112 19.99 28.35 -8.77
N SER A 113 19.63 29.53 -8.25
CA SER A 113 19.12 30.65 -9.04
C SER A 113 20.03 30.98 -10.24
N GLN A 114 19.45 31.46 -11.34
CA GLN A 114 20.18 31.90 -12.53
C GLN A 114 21.09 30.79 -13.09
N ASN A 115 20.46 29.69 -13.51
CA ASN A 115 21.09 28.55 -14.18
C ASN A 115 20.26 28.18 -15.42
N GLN A 116 20.46 26.99 -15.98
CA GLN A 116 19.75 26.49 -17.16
C GLN A 116 18.96 25.21 -16.81
N ILE A 117 18.44 25.15 -15.59
CA ILE A 117 17.77 23.97 -15.03
C ILE A 117 16.35 23.92 -15.59
N THR A 118 16.01 22.74 -16.11
CA THR A 118 14.67 22.47 -16.64
C THR A 118 13.93 21.35 -15.89
N ASP A 119 14.64 20.60 -15.05
CA ASP A 119 14.09 19.50 -14.26
C ASP A 119 14.62 19.54 -12.83
N ILE A 120 13.72 19.47 -11.85
CA ILE A 120 14.02 19.54 -10.42
C ILE A 120 13.63 18.28 -9.66
N ARG A 121 13.14 17.25 -10.34
CA ARG A 121 12.79 15.95 -9.73
C ARG A 121 13.94 15.30 -8.97
N PRO A 122 15.24 15.44 -9.35
CA PRO A 122 16.34 14.94 -8.55
C PRO A 122 16.34 15.41 -7.09
N LEU A 123 15.64 16.51 -6.76
CA LEU A 123 15.60 17.08 -5.42
C LEU A 123 14.45 16.54 -4.54
N TYR A 124 13.52 15.75 -5.07
CA TYR A 124 12.31 15.31 -4.36
C TYR A 124 12.59 14.45 -3.10
N GLY A 125 13.77 13.82 -3.02
CA GLY A 125 14.18 13.01 -1.87
C GLY A 125 14.98 13.77 -0.80
N LEU A 126 15.15 15.09 -0.93
CA LEU A 126 15.94 15.91 0.01
C LEU A 126 15.07 16.39 1.18
N GLU A 127 14.80 15.48 2.13
CA GLU A 127 13.88 15.70 3.26
C GLU A 127 14.28 16.88 4.17
N GLU A 128 15.58 17.17 4.28
CA GLU A 128 16.11 18.25 5.14
C GLU A 128 16.15 19.63 4.47
N LEU A 129 15.76 19.74 3.19
CA LEU A 129 15.85 20.97 2.39
C LEU A 129 14.85 22.03 2.87
N GLY A 130 15.32 22.92 3.75
CA GLY A 130 14.52 24.03 4.28
C GLY A 130 14.59 25.31 3.45
N ASN A 131 15.79 25.68 3.00
CA ASN A 131 16.05 26.91 2.25
C ASN A 131 16.39 26.58 0.79
N PHE A 132 15.55 27.02 -0.14
CA PHE A 132 15.71 26.70 -1.55
C PHE A 132 15.58 27.94 -2.44
N TYR A 133 16.65 28.26 -3.17
CA TYR A 133 16.70 29.42 -4.05
C TYR A 133 16.85 28.95 -5.49
N ILE A 134 15.80 29.06 -6.29
CA ILE A 134 15.77 28.59 -7.68
C ILE A 134 15.05 29.62 -8.56
N ARG A 135 15.54 30.85 -8.50
CA ARG A 135 15.04 31.93 -9.35
C ARG A 135 15.57 31.82 -10.77
N ASP A 136 14.82 32.39 -11.69
CA ASP A 136 15.16 32.59 -13.10
C ASP A 136 15.51 31.26 -13.80
N GLN A 137 14.57 30.31 -13.77
CA GLN A 137 14.65 29.01 -14.47
C GLN A 137 13.47 28.82 -15.44
N ASP A 138 13.62 27.90 -16.39
CA ASP A 138 12.54 27.39 -17.27
C ASP A 138 12.24 25.94 -16.89
N ILE A 139 11.41 25.75 -15.86
CA ILE A 139 11.08 24.42 -15.34
C ILE A 139 10.06 23.76 -16.26
N LYS A 140 10.40 22.57 -16.74
CA LYS A 140 9.56 21.79 -17.65
C LYS A 140 8.84 20.72 -16.84
N VAL A 141 7.51 20.70 -16.97
CA VAL A 141 6.65 19.74 -16.26
C VAL A 141 5.71 19.04 -17.25
N PRO A 142 5.32 17.78 -16.98
CA PRO A 142 4.31 17.10 -17.78
C PRO A 142 2.96 17.80 -17.69
N VAL A 143 2.14 17.70 -18.73
CA VAL A 143 0.77 18.23 -18.72
C VAL A 143 -0.05 17.46 -17.67
N PRO A 144 -0.54 18.12 -16.62
CA PRO A 144 -1.26 17.44 -15.55
C PRO A 144 -2.67 17.03 -15.99
N LYS A 145 -3.23 16.02 -15.32
CA LYS A 145 -4.60 15.53 -15.59
C LYS A 145 -5.62 16.63 -15.32
N VAL A 146 -6.44 16.97 -16.31
CA VAL A 146 -7.50 17.98 -16.18
C VAL A 146 -8.84 17.30 -15.88
N VAL A 147 -9.48 17.69 -14.77
CA VAL A 147 -10.81 17.21 -14.37
C VAL A 147 -11.71 18.42 -14.18
N ASN A 148 -12.87 18.45 -14.86
CA ASN A 148 -13.81 19.58 -14.79
C ASN A 148 -13.15 20.95 -15.05
N ARG A 149 -12.23 21.02 -16.02
CA ARG A 149 -11.44 22.23 -16.37
C ARG A 149 -10.51 22.73 -15.26
N ARG A 150 -10.17 21.88 -14.30
CA ARG A 150 -9.25 22.20 -13.21
C ARG A 150 -8.12 21.18 -13.12
N THR A 151 -6.97 21.60 -12.62
CA THR A 151 -5.86 20.71 -12.28
C THR A 151 -5.01 21.32 -11.16
N THR A 152 -4.15 20.51 -10.56
CA THR A 152 -3.19 20.91 -9.52
C THR A 152 -1.79 20.51 -9.94
N LEU A 153 -0.81 21.36 -9.69
CA LEU A 153 0.60 21.14 -10.01
C LEU A 153 1.44 21.36 -8.75
N ASP A 154 2.09 20.30 -8.27
CA ASP A 154 3.07 20.39 -7.19
C ASP A 154 4.48 20.36 -7.80
N ILE A 155 5.09 21.55 -7.94
CA ILE A 155 6.40 21.68 -8.57
C ILE A 155 7.51 21.27 -7.59
N PHE A 156 7.35 21.56 -6.30
CA PHE A 156 8.42 21.38 -5.31
C PHE A 156 8.27 20.12 -4.44
N LYS A 157 7.22 19.31 -4.67
CA LYS A 157 6.88 18.06 -3.96
C LYS A 157 7.10 18.16 -2.46
N THR A 158 6.38 19.08 -1.83
CA THR A 158 6.56 19.32 -0.40
C THR A 158 5.65 18.40 0.39
N THR A 159 6.14 17.95 1.54
CA THR A 159 5.53 16.90 2.36
C THR A 159 4.22 17.32 3.07
N SER A 160 3.61 18.47 2.72
CA SER A 160 2.32 18.93 3.27
C SER A 160 1.32 19.29 2.16
N GLN A 161 0.44 18.34 1.84
CA GLN A 161 -0.60 18.43 0.80
C GLN A 161 -1.82 19.27 1.24
N LYS A 162 -1.92 20.54 0.83
CA LYS A 162 -3.19 21.32 0.77
C LYS A 162 -3.21 22.30 -0.41
N GLY A 163 -4.38 22.44 -1.06
CA GLY A 163 -4.57 23.10 -2.37
C GLY A 163 -4.94 24.60 -2.38
N LEU A 164 -4.90 25.19 -3.59
CA LEU A 164 -4.72 26.62 -3.87
C LEU A 164 -5.45 27.18 -5.13
N GLU A 165 -6.79 27.33 -5.15
CA GLU A 165 -7.58 27.69 -6.37
C GLU A 165 -7.13 29.01 -7.10
N LEU A 166 -6.90 29.01 -8.43
CA LEU A 166 -6.66 30.20 -9.30
C LEU A 166 -7.77 30.43 -10.35
N PRO A 167 -8.50 31.56 -10.34
CA PRO A 167 -9.46 31.87 -11.40
C PRO A 167 -8.80 32.50 -12.65
N ASP A 168 -9.07 31.90 -13.82
CA ASP A 168 -8.93 32.42 -15.20
C ASP A 168 -7.54 32.74 -15.81
N PHE A 169 -7.31 32.23 -17.03
CA PHE A 169 -6.26 32.62 -17.99
C PHE A 169 -6.91 33.29 -19.24
N PRO A 170 -6.26 34.23 -19.97
CA PRO A 170 -4.81 34.50 -20.05
C PRO A 170 -4.39 35.99 -19.87
N THR A 171 -3.07 36.21 -19.88
CA THR A 171 -2.26 37.46 -19.75
C THR A 171 -2.01 38.05 -18.35
N ILE A 172 -0.84 37.65 -17.81
CA ILE A 172 0.19 38.49 -17.19
C ILE A 172 -0.06 39.14 -15.80
N TYR A 173 0.90 38.84 -14.92
CA TYR A 173 1.52 39.63 -13.84
C TYR A 173 0.65 40.12 -12.67
N ASN A 174 1.12 39.73 -11.48
CA ASN A 174 0.79 40.23 -10.15
C ASN A 174 -0.61 39.88 -9.60
N SER A 175 -0.75 38.74 -8.93
CA SER A 175 -1.13 38.72 -7.50
C SER A 175 -1.16 37.29 -6.95
N TYR A 176 -0.69 37.17 -5.70
CA TYR A 176 -0.41 35.94 -4.98
C TYR A 176 -1.65 35.43 -4.23
N THR A 177 -1.92 34.13 -4.30
CA THR A 177 -2.83 33.44 -3.36
C THR A 177 -2.01 32.60 -2.35
N ILE A 178 -2.61 32.33 -1.19
CA ILE A 178 -1.93 32.19 0.12
C ILE A 178 -1.62 30.71 0.52
N ASN A 179 -1.82 29.69 -0.33
CA ASN A 179 -1.89 28.29 0.15
C ASN A 179 -0.82 27.32 -0.41
N GLY A 180 0.47 27.54 -0.12
CA GLY A 180 1.47 26.46 -0.19
C GLY A 180 2.09 26.17 -1.58
N ASP A 181 2.73 25.00 -1.72
CA ASP A 181 3.52 24.58 -2.89
C ASP A 181 2.70 23.98 -4.05
N LEU A 182 1.39 23.83 -3.88
CA LEU A 182 0.47 23.32 -4.91
C LEU A 182 -0.11 24.49 -5.73
N ILE A 183 0.09 24.49 -7.03
CA ILE A 183 -0.46 25.48 -7.96
C ILE A 183 -1.75 24.92 -8.56
N GLU A 184 -2.88 25.57 -8.34
CA GLU A 184 -4.18 25.10 -8.81
C GLU A 184 -4.60 25.91 -10.03
N LEU A 185 -4.77 25.30 -11.19
CA LEU A 185 -5.11 25.99 -12.44
C LEU A 185 -6.59 25.76 -12.77
N HIS A 186 -7.32 26.82 -13.09
CA HIS A 186 -8.74 26.76 -13.45
C HIS A 186 -8.97 27.17 -14.90
N ASP A 187 -10.13 26.76 -15.41
CA ASP A 187 -10.64 27.06 -16.75
C ASP A 187 -9.75 26.60 -17.91
N ILE A 188 -8.79 25.72 -17.60
CA ILE A 188 -7.85 25.11 -18.53
C ILE A 188 -8.46 23.92 -19.29
N THR A 189 -7.90 23.64 -20.47
CA THR A 189 -8.11 22.40 -21.20
C THR A 189 -6.76 21.76 -21.49
N PRO A 190 -6.68 20.43 -21.70
CA PRO A 190 -5.42 19.78 -22.10
C PRO A 190 -4.78 20.42 -23.34
N VAL A 191 -5.59 20.93 -24.27
CA VAL A 191 -5.10 21.63 -25.48
C VAL A 191 -4.37 22.93 -25.14
N ILE A 192 -4.87 23.70 -24.17
CA ILE A 192 -4.23 24.96 -23.73
C ILE A 192 -2.89 24.69 -23.04
N LEU A 193 -2.78 23.56 -22.34
CA LEU A 193 -1.55 23.20 -21.62
C LEU A 193 -0.50 22.57 -22.53
N ASN A 194 -0.87 21.80 -23.56
CA ASN A 194 0.09 21.08 -24.41
C ASN A 194 1.13 21.98 -25.13
N GLU A 195 0.92 23.30 -25.20
CA GLU A 195 1.84 24.28 -25.79
C GLU A 195 1.95 25.54 -24.91
N GLY A 196 1.51 25.45 -23.66
CA GLY A 196 1.41 26.57 -22.74
C GLY A 196 2.63 26.70 -21.86
N SER A 197 3.00 27.94 -21.57
CA SER A 197 3.83 28.25 -20.41
C SER A 197 3.15 29.31 -19.58
N PHE A 198 3.46 29.32 -18.28
CA PHE A 198 3.08 30.42 -17.42
C PHE A 198 4.26 30.83 -16.56
N GLU A 199 4.38 32.13 -16.35
CA GLU A 199 5.36 32.69 -15.44
C GLU A 199 4.71 32.81 -14.07
N PHE A 200 5.42 32.37 -13.02
CA PHE A 200 4.99 32.64 -11.66
C PHE A 200 6.18 33.03 -10.78
N SER A 201 5.85 33.75 -9.71
CA SER A 201 6.80 34.14 -8.68
C SER A 201 6.21 33.80 -7.33
N TYR A 202 7.03 33.32 -6.41
CA TYR A 202 6.62 32.94 -5.07
C TYR A 202 7.42 33.73 -4.01
N ASN A 203 6.72 34.20 -2.96
CA ASN A 203 7.31 34.96 -1.85
C ASN A 203 7.43 34.09 -0.58
N PRO A 204 8.62 33.95 0.03
CA PRO A 204 8.92 33.06 1.16
C PRO A 204 8.02 33.23 2.40
N TYR A 205 7.39 34.38 2.61
CA TYR A 205 6.54 34.61 3.79
C TYR A 205 5.12 34.01 3.66
N SER A 206 4.81 33.35 2.54
CA SER A 206 3.45 32.89 2.20
C SER A 206 3.24 31.38 2.45
N ILE A 207 4.30 30.58 2.62
CA ILE A 207 4.26 29.17 3.06
C ILE A 207 4.28 29.17 4.59
N LYS A 208 3.18 28.73 5.21
CA LYS A 208 3.04 28.69 6.67
C LYS A 208 2.93 27.28 7.27
N GLU A 209 2.89 26.21 6.49
CA GLU A 209 2.75 24.84 7.01
C GLU A 209 3.89 23.94 6.51
N GLY A 210 4.52 23.20 7.44
CA GLY A 210 5.54 22.17 7.16
C GLY A 210 7.00 22.61 7.32
N ALA A 211 7.33 23.89 7.08
CA ALA A 211 8.67 24.39 7.39
C ALA A 211 8.84 24.48 8.92
N LEU A 212 9.85 23.82 9.48
CA LEU A 212 10.33 24.05 10.85
C LEU A 212 10.82 25.51 10.97
N TRP A 213 9.91 26.48 11.13
CA TRP A 213 10.06 27.92 11.45
C TRP A 213 11.21 28.76 10.82
N TYR A 214 12.07 28.20 9.95
CA TYR A 214 13.35 28.80 9.57
C TYR A 214 13.71 28.65 8.08
N GLY A 215 12.89 27.99 7.26
CA GLY A 215 13.15 27.73 5.84
C GLY A 215 12.42 28.67 4.89
N ALA A 216 13.10 29.16 3.86
CA ALA A 216 12.55 30.05 2.84
C ALA A 216 12.76 29.48 1.42
N LYS A 217 11.68 29.42 0.64
CA LYS A 217 11.72 29.03 -0.78
C LYS A 217 11.54 30.24 -1.68
N TYR A 218 12.34 30.31 -2.74
CA TYR A 218 12.34 31.43 -3.67
C TYR A 218 12.34 30.91 -5.10
N TYR A 219 11.28 31.24 -5.82
CA TYR A 219 11.14 30.93 -7.24
C TYR A 219 10.61 32.16 -7.97
N THR A 220 11.21 32.42 -9.12
CA THR A 220 10.73 33.30 -10.20
C THR A 220 11.09 32.56 -11.48
N GLY A 221 10.18 32.46 -12.43
CA GLY A 221 10.51 31.74 -13.67
C GLY A 221 9.30 31.28 -14.43
N THR A 222 9.60 30.57 -15.52
CA THR A 222 8.60 30.02 -16.42
C THR A 222 8.42 28.54 -16.13
N VAL A 223 7.16 28.11 -16.07
CA VAL A 223 6.78 26.71 -16.11
C VAL A 223 6.29 26.42 -17.51
N THR A 224 7.00 25.54 -18.20
CA THR A 224 6.67 25.10 -19.55
C THR A 224 6.04 23.71 -19.47
N PHE A 225 4.82 23.59 -19.96
CA PHE A 225 4.17 22.30 -20.08
C PHE A 225 4.63 21.61 -21.36
N LEU A 226 5.01 20.35 -21.23
CA LEU A 226 5.38 19.53 -22.37
C LEU A 226 4.35 18.43 -22.59
N GLU A 227 4.09 18.11 -23.86
CA GLU A 227 3.61 16.77 -24.17
C GLU A 227 4.70 15.77 -23.77
N THR A 228 4.39 14.90 -22.81
CA THR A 228 5.26 13.84 -22.32
C THR A 228 4.55 12.49 -22.41
N SER A 229 5.29 11.42 -22.16
CA SER A 229 4.71 10.15 -21.75
C SER A 229 4.42 10.19 -20.26
N GLU A 230 3.39 9.47 -19.82
CA GLU A 230 3.08 9.26 -18.41
C GLU A 230 2.75 7.79 -18.25
N LEU A 231 3.52 7.09 -17.43
CA LEU A 231 3.24 5.69 -17.13
C LEU A 231 2.38 5.61 -15.86
N SER A 232 1.18 5.07 -16.00
CA SER A 232 0.41 4.55 -14.88
C SER A 232 0.83 3.12 -14.58
N SER A 233 0.79 2.73 -13.31
CA SER A 233 1.08 1.36 -12.89
C SER A 233 0.01 0.87 -11.93
N VAL A 234 -0.43 -0.38 -12.10
CA VAL A 234 -1.40 -1.03 -11.24
C VAL A 234 -0.90 -2.44 -10.93
N LEU A 235 -0.63 -2.70 -9.65
CA LEU A 235 -0.20 -4.00 -9.15
C LEU A 235 -1.34 -4.67 -8.39
N GLU A 236 -1.74 -5.86 -8.84
CA GLU A 236 -2.82 -6.65 -8.26
C GLU A 236 -2.36 -8.08 -7.97
N PRO A 237 -2.58 -8.60 -6.75
CA PRO A 237 -2.38 -10.01 -6.49
C PRO A 237 -3.51 -10.84 -7.12
N GLU A 238 -3.24 -12.10 -7.41
CA GLU A 238 -4.25 -13.10 -7.82
C GLU A 238 -5.36 -13.24 -6.77
N LYS A 239 -5.05 -12.91 -5.49
CA LYS A 239 -5.98 -12.98 -4.36
C LYS A 239 -5.66 -11.97 -3.27
N HIS A 240 -6.67 -11.61 -2.48
CA HIS A 240 -6.57 -10.55 -1.47
C HIS A 240 -6.22 -11.03 -0.05
N LYS A 241 -6.06 -12.35 0.16
CA LYS A 241 -5.52 -12.92 1.40
C LYS A 241 -4.48 -14.00 1.12
N PHE A 242 -3.56 -14.27 2.04
CA PHE A 242 -2.56 -15.34 1.93
C PHE A 242 -2.38 -16.11 3.24
N ASN A 243 -2.04 -17.39 3.17
CA ASN A 243 -1.52 -18.16 4.31
C ASN A 243 -0.02 -17.90 4.47
N ASP A 244 0.49 -17.93 5.70
CA ASP A 244 1.93 -17.74 5.93
C ASP A 244 2.77 -18.78 5.15
N GLY A 245 3.75 -18.30 4.38
CA GLY A 245 4.58 -19.10 3.47
C GLY A 245 3.93 -19.43 2.13
N GLU A 246 2.75 -18.89 1.83
CA GLU A 246 2.04 -19.17 0.58
C GLU A 246 2.59 -18.37 -0.60
N LYS A 247 2.71 -19.04 -1.75
CA LYS A 247 3.13 -18.43 -3.00
C LYS A 247 1.92 -17.86 -3.75
N ILE A 248 1.98 -16.58 -4.09
CA ILE A 248 0.92 -15.82 -4.75
C ILE A 248 1.41 -15.28 -6.09
N ASN A 249 0.60 -15.39 -7.13
CA ASN A 249 0.88 -14.72 -8.41
C ASN A 249 0.40 -13.27 -8.36
N TRP A 250 1.16 -12.40 -9.02
CA TRP A 250 0.92 -10.97 -9.09
C TRP A 250 0.91 -10.53 -10.55
N THR A 251 0.05 -9.56 -10.85
CA THR A 251 -0.08 -8.94 -12.16
C THR A 251 0.19 -7.45 -12.01
N LEU A 252 1.24 -6.97 -12.65
CA LEU A 252 1.59 -5.56 -12.79
C LEU A 252 1.25 -5.10 -14.20
N LYS A 253 0.36 -4.11 -14.33
CA LYS A 253 0.05 -3.45 -15.59
C LYS A 253 0.71 -2.09 -15.62
N ILE A 254 1.43 -1.80 -16.69
CA ILE A 254 2.05 -0.50 -16.94
C ILE A 254 1.50 0.03 -18.25
N LYS A 255 0.88 1.21 -18.20
CA LYS A 255 0.21 1.80 -19.35
C LYS A 255 0.70 3.22 -19.58
N ASN A 256 0.99 3.55 -20.83
CA ASN A 256 1.26 4.93 -21.22
C ASN A 256 -0.05 5.69 -21.45
N GLU A 257 -0.37 6.60 -20.54
CA GLU A 257 -1.64 7.34 -20.52
C GLU A 257 -1.62 8.58 -21.44
N LEU A 258 -0.43 9.05 -21.84
CA LEU A 258 -0.27 10.30 -22.58
C LEU A 258 0.26 10.10 -24.01
N LYS A 259 0.24 11.21 -24.75
CA LYS A 259 0.41 11.26 -26.21
C LYS A 259 1.83 10.99 -26.70
N LYS A 260 2.87 11.14 -25.87
CA LYS A 260 4.23 10.79 -26.31
C LYS A 260 4.57 9.37 -25.94
N LYS A 261 5.41 8.78 -26.76
CA LYS A 261 6.03 7.47 -26.53
C LYS A 261 6.91 7.51 -25.28
N ALA A 262 6.81 6.48 -24.44
CA ALA A 262 7.73 6.23 -23.33
C ALA A 262 8.85 5.31 -23.83
N THR A 263 10.10 5.67 -23.52
CA THR A 263 11.30 4.93 -23.93
C THR A 263 12.19 4.63 -22.74
N ASN A 264 13.16 3.72 -22.89
CA ASN A 264 14.09 3.33 -21.80
C ASN A 264 13.36 2.97 -20.49
N ILE A 265 12.23 2.26 -20.62
CA ILE A 265 11.37 1.95 -19.49
C ILE A 265 12.03 0.85 -18.66
N LYS A 266 12.23 1.10 -17.36
CA LYS A 266 12.77 0.14 -16.41
C LYS A 266 11.82 -0.06 -15.25
N VAL A 267 11.67 -1.30 -14.80
CA VAL A 267 10.75 -1.66 -13.73
C VAL A 267 11.45 -2.52 -12.71
N LYS A 268 11.31 -2.16 -11.43
CA LYS A 268 11.86 -2.94 -10.32
C LYS A 268 10.85 -3.03 -9.19
N MET A 269 10.68 -4.23 -8.63
CA MET A 269 9.88 -4.45 -7.42
C MET A 269 10.80 -4.71 -6.22
N ASP A 270 10.43 -4.19 -5.05
CA ASP A 270 11.18 -4.41 -3.82
C ASP A 270 10.83 -5.79 -3.24
N SER A 271 11.85 -6.60 -2.96
CA SER A 271 11.69 -7.86 -2.22
C SER A 271 12.18 -7.70 -0.78
N ASN A 272 11.40 -8.19 0.17
CA ASN A 272 11.67 -8.11 1.60
C ASN A 272 11.23 -9.40 2.32
N SER A 273 11.27 -9.42 3.66
CA SER A 273 10.93 -10.61 4.46
C SER A 273 9.46 -11.04 4.39
N GLU A 274 8.55 -10.13 4.09
CA GLU A 274 7.10 -10.39 4.00
C GLU A 274 6.65 -10.64 2.55
N PHE A 275 7.45 -10.18 1.58
CA PHE A 275 7.22 -10.25 0.14
C PHE A 275 8.48 -10.74 -0.59
N ILE A 276 8.63 -12.06 -0.69
CA ILE A 276 9.81 -12.71 -1.27
C ILE A 276 9.54 -13.07 -2.73
N ILE A 277 10.11 -12.33 -3.68
CA ILE A 277 9.89 -12.54 -5.12
C ILE A 277 10.60 -13.82 -5.56
N ASP A 278 9.90 -14.67 -6.31
CA ASP A 278 10.50 -15.82 -6.97
C ASP A 278 11.23 -15.35 -8.25
N PRO A 279 12.57 -15.41 -8.29
CA PRO A 279 13.36 -14.85 -9.39
C PRO A 279 13.11 -15.53 -10.74
N GLU A 280 12.65 -16.78 -10.75
CA GLU A 280 12.42 -17.56 -11.98
C GLU A 280 10.99 -17.41 -12.53
N SER A 281 10.11 -16.69 -11.80
CA SER A 281 8.68 -16.63 -12.12
C SER A 281 8.27 -15.48 -13.04
N THR A 282 9.19 -14.55 -13.35
CA THR A 282 8.83 -13.30 -14.02
C THR A 282 8.54 -13.52 -15.51
N LYS A 283 7.40 -13.00 -15.98
CA LYS A 283 7.03 -12.98 -17.40
C LYS A 283 6.63 -11.57 -17.83
N VAL A 284 7.08 -11.14 -19.00
CA VAL A 284 6.75 -9.85 -19.62
C VAL A 284 5.91 -10.12 -20.87
N ALA A 285 4.73 -9.50 -20.96
CA ALA A 285 3.75 -9.74 -22.02
C ALA A 285 3.46 -11.24 -22.27
N GLY A 286 3.49 -12.05 -21.21
CA GLY A 286 3.27 -13.50 -21.26
C GLY A 286 4.49 -14.34 -21.65
N THR A 287 5.64 -13.73 -21.95
CA THR A 287 6.90 -14.41 -22.28
C THR A 287 7.81 -14.48 -21.05
N ASP A 288 8.45 -15.62 -20.79
CA ASP A 288 9.38 -15.79 -19.67
C ASP A 288 10.57 -14.82 -19.78
N SER A 289 10.86 -14.10 -18.69
CA SER A 289 12.01 -13.20 -18.57
C SER A 289 13.21 -13.94 -18.00
N SER A 290 14.41 -13.69 -18.52
CA SER A 290 15.66 -14.20 -17.94
C SER A 290 16.13 -13.38 -16.73
N VAL A 291 15.49 -12.24 -16.46
CA VAL A 291 15.81 -11.32 -15.37
C VAL A 291 14.61 -11.24 -14.43
N SER A 292 14.87 -11.32 -13.13
CA SER A 292 13.84 -11.15 -12.10
C SER A 292 13.38 -9.69 -12.04
N ILE A 293 12.08 -9.47 -11.81
CA ILE A 293 11.56 -8.12 -11.54
C ILE A 293 12.20 -7.47 -10.29
N ALA A 294 12.77 -8.27 -9.39
CA ALA A 294 13.51 -7.77 -8.22
C ALA A 294 14.87 -7.15 -8.59
N ASP A 295 15.45 -7.55 -9.73
CA ASP A 295 16.77 -7.09 -10.18
C ASP A 295 16.67 -5.87 -11.13
N GLY A 296 15.46 -5.58 -11.62
CA GLY A 296 15.19 -4.52 -12.58
C GLY A 296 15.13 -5.05 -14.02
N ILE A 297 14.01 -4.82 -14.70
CA ILE A 297 13.77 -5.28 -16.07
C ILE A 297 13.63 -4.08 -16.99
N ASP A 298 14.30 -4.12 -18.14
CA ASP A 298 14.10 -3.20 -19.24
C ASP A 298 12.91 -3.67 -20.10
N LEU A 299 11.98 -2.76 -20.39
CA LEU A 299 10.82 -3.03 -21.23
C LEU A 299 10.98 -2.39 -22.61
N GLU A 300 10.21 -2.89 -23.58
CA GLU A 300 10.05 -2.22 -24.87
C GLU A 300 9.36 -0.87 -24.68
N ASP A 301 9.58 0.02 -25.65
CA ASP A 301 8.93 1.32 -25.66
C ASP A 301 7.40 1.19 -25.74
N LEU A 302 6.68 2.08 -25.04
CA LEU A 302 5.21 2.11 -25.07
C LEU A 302 4.71 3.34 -25.82
N ALA A 303 3.99 3.13 -26.91
CA ALA A 303 3.26 4.20 -27.59
C ALA A 303 2.02 4.64 -26.78
N THR A 304 1.32 5.67 -27.25
CA THR A 304 0.13 6.20 -26.57
C THR A 304 -0.95 5.13 -26.40
N ASN A 305 -1.45 5.01 -25.17
CA ASN A 305 -2.43 4.00 -24.75
C ASN A 305 -1.97 2.55 -24.87
N GLU A 306 -0.70 2.29 -25.16
CA GLU A 306 -0.15 0.94 -25.06
C GLU A 306 0.06 0.55 -23.60
N GLU A 307 -0.16 -0.73 -23.32
CA GLU A 307 -0.04 -1.34 -22.01
C GLU A 307 0.80 -2.60 -22.14
N VAL A 308 1.69 -2.80 -21.17
CA VAL A 308 2.42 -4.04 -20.97
C VAL A 308 2.04 -4.65 -19.64
N THR A 309 1.85 -5.97 -19.64
CA THR A 309 1.54 -6.74 -18.45
C THR A 309 2.77 -7.55 -18.04
N ILE A 310 3.15 -7.46 -16.78
CA ILE A 310 4.20 -8.27 -16.16
C ILE A 310 3.53 -9.17 -15.12
N THR A 311 3.81 -10.46 -15.15
CA THR A 311 3.33 -11.42 -14.14
C THR A 311 4.52 -12.05 -13.43
N PHE A 312 4.42 -12.25 -12.13
CA PHE A 312 5.45 -12.93 -11.33
C PHE A 312 4.80 -13.55 -10.10
N SER A 313 5.54 -14.38 -9.37
CA SER A 313 5.10 -14.95 -8.11
C SER A 313 5.94 -14.43 -6.95
N ALA A 314 5.33 -14.27 -5.78
CA ALA A 314 6.02 -13.97 -4.54
C ALA A 314 5.50 -14.88 -3.42
N THR A 315 6.42 -15.36 -2.58
CA THR A 315 6.09 -16.05 -1.32
C THR A 315 5.80 -14.99 -0.27
N MET A 316 4.61 -15.07 0.30
CA MET A 316 4.12 -14.14 1.30
C MET A 316 4.40 -14.68 2.71
N SER A 317 4.82 -13.82 3.63
CA SER A 317 4.91 -14.14 5.05
C SER A 317 4.32 -13.02 5.89
N GLY A 318 3.60 -13.36 6.95
CA GLY A 318 2.90 -12.38 7.78
C GLY A 318 1.89 -12.99 8.74
N LYS A 319 1.46 -12.20 9.74
CA LYS A 319 0.46 -12.64 10.71
C LYS A 319 -0.96 -12.48 10.15
N ALA A 320 -1.91 -13.23 10.73
CA ALA A 320 -3.32 -13.08 10.42
C ALA A 320 -3.77 -11.62 10.60
N ASP A 321 -4.57 -11.12 9.65
CA ASP A 321 -5.08 -9.76 9.54
C ASP A 321 -4.06 -8.62 9.36
N GLU A 322 -2.76 -8.91 9.30
CA GLU A 322 -1.71 -7.94 8.96
C GLU A 322 -1.71 -7.66 7.45
N LEU A 323 -1.58 -6.38 7.07
CA LEU A 323 -1.58 -5.93 5.68
C LEU A 323 -0.15 -5.84 5.17
N VAL A 324 0.15 -6.55 4.09
CA VAL A 324 1.41 -6.44 3.36
C VAL A 324 1.18 -5.59 2.11
N GLU A 325 1.95 -4.51 1.95
CA GLU A 325 1.87 -3.57 0.82
C GLU A 325 3.17 -3.58 0.01
N PRO A 326 3.24 -4.32 -1.10
CA PRO A 326 4.44 -4.34 -1.94
C PRO A 326 4.69 -3.00 -2.62
N THR A 327 5.96 -2.61 -2.68
CA THR A 327 6.43 -1.39 -3.34
C THR A 327 7.36 -1.69 -4.52
N GLY A 328 7.51 -0.73 -5.41
CA GLY A 328 8.46 -0.78 -6.51
C GLY A 328 8.60 0.56 -7.21
N GLU A 329 9.38 0.59 -8.28
CA GLU A 329 9.63 1.77 -9.08
C GLU A 329 9.54 1.43 -10.57
N VAL A 330 8.95 2.36 -11.35
CA VAL A 330 9.08 2.40 -12.80
C VAL A 330 9.76 3.70 -13.21
N THR A 331 10.80 3.62 -14.02
CA THR A 331 11.50 4.77 -14.60
C THR A 331 11.39 4.76 -16.11
N TRP A 332 11.29 5.92 -16.76
CA TRP A 332 11.29 6.01 -18.22
C TRP A 332 11.80 7.36 -18.70
N GLU A 333 12.13 7.43 -19.97
CA GLU A 333 12.40 8.67 -20.69
C GLU A 333 11.20 9.00 -21.59
N ALA A 334 10.92 10.30 -21.73
CA ALA A 334 10.05 10.78 -22.80
C ALA A 334 10.93 11.19 -24.00
N GLU A 335 10.39 11.16 -25.22
CA GLU A 335 11.01 11.76 -26.42
C GLU A 335 11.08 13.31 -26.31
N THR A 336 11.82 13.79 -25.32
CA THR A 336 12.19 15.17 -25.03
C THR A 336 13.63 15.14 -24.54
N VAL A 337 14.43 16.10 -24.99
CA VAL A 337 15.87 16.17 -24.71
C VAL A 337 16.07 16.24 -23.18
N ASN A 338 16.49 15.13 -22.57
CA ASN A 338 16.88 14.93 -21.17
C ASN A 338 15.75 14.95 -20.12
N SER A 339 15.17 13.79 -19.79
CA SER A 339 14.37 13.66 -18.56
C SER A 339 14.16 12.21 -18.10
N PRO A 340 14.70 11.81 -16.93
CA PRO A 340 14.31 10.58 -16.25
C PRO A 340 13.02 10.81 -15.45
N TYR A 341 11.90 10.32 -15.97
CA TYR A 341 10.65 10.22 -15.21
C TYR A 341 10.70 8.98 -14.33
N SER A 342 10.10 9.06 -13.13
CA SER A 342 9.89 7.91 -12.27
C SER A 342 8.52 7.97 -11.58
N ASN A 343 7.97 6.79 -11.30
CA ASN A 343 6.72 6.63 -10.57
C ASN A 343 6.86 5.48 -9.57
N ILE A 344 6.33 5.69 -8.36
CA ILE A 344 6.32 4.66 -7.31
C ILE A 344 5.14 3.73 -7.58
N ILE A 345 5.42 2.44 -7.59
CA ILE A 345 4.40 1.39 -7.68
C ILE A 345 3.93 1.11 -6.26
N ASN A 346 2.66 1.41 -5.96
CA ASN A 346 2.00 1.02 -4.71
C ASN A 346 0.99 -0.09 -5.04
N GLY A 347 1.24 -1.31 -4.57
CA GLY A 347 0.32 -2.42 -4.74
C GLY A 347 -0.96 -2.27 -3.93
N LYS A 348 -2.05 -2.90 -4.39
CA LYS A 348 -3.19 -3.17 -3.51
C LYS A 348 -2.69 -4.13 -2.41
N GLY A 349 -2.70 -3.70 -1.15
CA GLY A 349 -2.26 -4.52 -0.03
C GLY A 349 -3.03 -5.84 0.08
N ILE A 350 -2.34 -6.88 0.56
CA ILE A 350 -2.86 -8.25 0.74
C ILE A 350 -2.81 -8.62 2.24
N LYS A 351 -3.85 -9.27 2.77
CA LYS A 351 -3.94 -9.59 4.22
C LYS A 351 -3.57 -11.04 4.56
N GLY A 352 -2.94 -11.27 5.70
CA GLY A 352 -2.81 -12.64 6.24
C GLY A 352 -4.16 -13.27 6.56
N ALA A 353 -4.42 -14.50 6.10
CA ALA A 353 -5.67 -15.23 6.35
C ALA A 353 -5.76 -15.74 7.80
N GLU A 354 -6.96 -15.69 8.38
CA GLU A 354 -7.24 -16.42 9.62
C GLU A 354 -7.37 -17.92 9.33
N PRO A 355 -6.68 -18.81 10.07
CA PRO A 355 -6.63 -20.25 9.80
C PRO A 355 -7.95 -21.03 10.02
N GLU A 356 -9.08 -20.37 10.30
CA GLU A 356 -10.36 -21.04 10.61
C GLU A 356 -11.51 -20.75 9.61
N GLN A 357 -11.29 -19.95 8.56
CA GLN A 357 -12.26 -19.78 7.46
C GLN A 357 -11.89 -20.63 6.23
N ILE A 358 -11.52 -21.90 6.45
CA ILE A 358 -10.93 -22.75 5.39
C ILE A 358 -11.96 -23.62 4.65
N ASP A 359 -13.16 -23.85 5.21
CA ASP A 359 -14.17 -24.69 4.57
C ASP A 359 -15.25 -23.88 3.84
N HIS A 360 -15.32 -24.05 2.52
CA HIS A 360 -16.35 -23.45 1.64
C HIS A 360 -17.24 -24.56 1.07
N PRO A 361 -18.56 -24.33 0.88
CA PRO A 361 -19.36 -25.18 0.01
C PRO A 361 -18.78 -25.12 -1.41
N ASP A 362 -18.18 -26.21 -1.88
CA ASP A 362 -17.57 -26.32 -3.20
C ASP A 362 -18.57 -26.86 -4.24
N LYS A 363 -18.09 -27.28 -5.42
CA LYS A 363 -18.96 -27.83 -6.47
C LYS A 363 -19.62 -29.17 -6.09
N GLU A 364 -19.09 -29.87 -5.09
CA GLU A 364 -19.55 -31.21 -4.71
C GLU A 364 -20.41 -31.21 -3.43
N ASN A 365 -20.22 -30.24 -2.53
CA ASN A 365 -20.90 -30.18 -1.24
C ASN A 365 -21.83 -28.97 -1.10
N ASP A 366 -23.15 -29.23 -1.07
CA ASP A 366 -24.17 -28.19 -0.89
C ASP A 366 -24.37 -27.75 0.58
N LEU A 367 -23.79 -28.49 1.54
CA LEU A 367 -23.88 -28.26 2.98
C LEU A 367 -22.50 -28.38 3.63
N VAL A 368 -22.09 -27.38 4.41
CA VAL A 368 -20.82 -27.40 5.15
C VAL A 368 -21.01 -26.92 6.58
N ILE A 369 -20.41 -27.63 7.54
CA ILE A 369 -20.44 -27.29 8.96
C ILE A 369 -19.09 -26.66 9.33
N LEU A 370 -19.06 -25.34 9.55
CA LEU A 370 -17.82 -24.60 9.79
C LEU A 370 -17.32 -24.70 11.22
N SER A 371 -18.22 -24.98 12.17
CA SER A 371 -17.85 -25.13 13.58
C SER A 371 -18.86 -25.99 14.34
N THR A 372 -18.34 -26.90 15.17
CA THR A 372 -19.13 -27.67 16.14
C THR A 372 -18.37 -27.78 17.48
N PRO A 373 -19.06 -27.64 18.61
CA PRO A 373 -18.54 -28.06 19.90
C PRO A 373 -18.53 -29.59 19.93
N ARG A 374 -17.38 -30.15 20.29
CA ARG A 374 -17.15 -31.60 20.28
C ARG A 374 -17.52 -32.32 21.58
N MET A 375 -17.85 -31.58 22.64
CA MET A 375 -18.09 -32.15 23.97
C MET A 375 -19.04 -31.26 24.76
N PHE A 376 -19.79 -31.84 25.69
CA PHE A 376 -20.41 -31.11 26.79
C PHE A 376 -19.70 -31.51 28.10
N HIS A 377 -18.95 -30.62 28.74
CA HIS A 377 -18.24 -30.99 29.99
C HIS A 377 -19.19 -30.82 31.19
N PHE A 378 -19.84 -31.92 31.58
CA PHE A 378 -20.66 -31.97 32.78
C PHE A 378 -19.73 -32.20 33.98
N GLY A 379 -19.48 -31.15 34.77
CA GLY A 379 -18.74 -31.30 36.03
C GLY A 379 -19.41 -32.29 36.99
N LEU A 380 -18.68 -32.73 38.01
CA LEU A 380 -19.19 -33.62 39.08
C LEU A 380 -20.49 -33.05 39.71
N PHE A 381 -21.57 -33.84 39.73
CA PHE A 381 -22.88 -33.41 40.24
C PHE A 381 -23.12 -33.76 41.72
N ASN A 382 -23.82 -32.86 42.41
CA ASN A 382 -24.75 -33.17 43.51
C ASN A 382 -26.17 -33.22 42.91
N TRP A 383 -27.00 -34.19 43.34
CA TRP A 383 -28.34 -34.41 42.79
C TRP A 383 -29.26 -33.18 42.96
N SER A 384 -29.86 -32.75 41.85
CA SER A 384 -30.99 -31.79 41.84
C SER A 384 -32.30 -32.53 42.12
N THR A 385 -33.20 -31.89 42.87
CA THR A 385 -34.55 -32.39 43.17
C THR A 385 -35.63 -31.84 42.23
N ASP A 386 -35.25 -31.08 41.20
CA ASP A 386 -36.20 -30.45 40.24
C ASP A 386 -36.60 -31.41 39.10
N ASP A 387 -37.80 -31.23 38.54
CA ASP A 387 -38.40 -32.08 37.48
C ASP A 387 -37.59 -32.07 36.16
N PHE A 388 -36.88 -30.97 35.87
CA PHE A 388 -35.98 -30.84 34.72
C PHE A 388 -34.78 -29.95 35.05
N ASP A 389 -33.61 -30.35 34.58
CA ASP A 389 -32.36 -29.67 34.81
C ASP A 389 -31.85 -29.02 33.51
N ASN A 390 -32.00 -27.69 33.39
CA ASN A 390 -31.58 -26.93 32.20
C ASN A 390 -30.09 -26.57 32.27
N ARG A 391 -29.36 -26.82 31.19
CA ARG A 391 -27.91 -26.57 31.09
C ARG A 391 -27.59 -25.84 29.81
N ASN A 392 -27.05 -24.62 29.95
CA ASN A 392 -26.59 -23.85 28.79
C ASN A 392 -25.19 -24.30 28.39
N LEU A 393 -24.89 -24.25 27.10
CA LEU A 393 -23.53 -24.32 26.60
C LEU A 393 -22.77 -23.07 27.06
N ASP A 394 -21.88 -23.24 28.04
CA ASP A 394 -20.94 -22.20 28.45
C ASP A 394 -19.71 -22.23 27.56
N ALA A 395 -19.64 -21.30 26.61
CA ALA A 395 -18.49 -21.13 25.72
C ALA A 395 -17.16 -21.04 26.50
N GLN A 396 -17.16 -20.50 27.73
CA GLN A 396 -15.95 -20.30 28.54
C GLN A 396 -15.28 -21.61 29.00
N LYS A 397 -16.02 -22.72 29.07
CA LYS A 397 -15.48 -24.04 29.44
C LYS A 397 -14.90 -24.84 28.26
N TYR A 398 -15.02 -24.32 27.04
CA TYR A 398 -14.51 -24.95 25.82
C TYR A 398 -13.23 -24.30 25.27
N HIS A 399 -12.68 -23.30 25.97
CA HIS A 399 -11.48 -22.53 25.58
C HIS A 399 -10.18 -23.35 25.45
N HIS A 400 -10.17 -24.66 25.71
CA HIS A 400 -8.97 -25.49 25.61
C HIS A 400 -8.69 -26.01 24.19
N LEU A 401 -9.64 -25.89 23.26
CA LEU A 401 -9.41 -26.17 21.84
C LEU A 401 -9.27 -24.83 21.13
N SER A 402 -8.07 -24.52 20.67
CA SER A 402 -7.72 -23.26 20.00
C SER A 402 -8.45 -23.00 18.68
N ASN A 403 -9.28 -23.94 18.21
CA ASN A 403 -9.78 -24.02 16.84
C ASN A 403 -11.32 -23.93 16.73
N VAL A 404 -12.01 -23.32 17.70
CA VAL A 404 -13.47 -23.13 17.65
C VAL A 404 -13.77 -21.64 17.79
N THR A 405 -14.33 -21.04 16.74
CA THR A 405 -14.75 -19.63 16.75
C THR A 405 -15.55 -19.30 18.02
N ASN A 406 -15.20 -18.20 18.68
CA ASN A 406 -15.70 -17.83 20.01
C ASN A 406 -17.18 -17.35 20.05
N THR A 407 -17.91 -17.41 18.93
CA THR A 407 -19.17 -16.68 18.73
C THR A 407 -20.38 -17.52 18.36
N GLY A 408 -20.24 -18.81 18.05
CA GLY A 408 -21.38 -19.71 17.80
C GLY A 408 -21.07 -20.89 16.86
N PHE A 409 -22.10 -21.69 16.57
CA PHE A 409 -22.11 -22.68 15.50
C PHE A 409 -22.47 -22.00 14.19
N TYR A 410 -21.82 -22.44 13.11
CA TYR A 410 -22.06 -21.92 11.77
C TYR A 410 -22.27 -23.09 10.79
N VAL A 411 -23.39 -23.04 10.07
CA VAL A 411 -23.70 -23.98 8.98
C VAL A 411 -23.95 -23.18 7.71
N ARG A 412 -23.29 -23.54 6.61
CA ARG A 412 -23.45 -22.91 5.30
C ARG A 412 -24.17 -23.82 4.33
N ILE A 413 -25.02 -23.21 3.51
CA ILE A 413 -25.90 -23.90 2.56
C ILE A 413 -25.84 -23.18 1.22
N LYS A 414 -25.56 -23.91 0.14
CA LYS A 414 -25.61 -23.38 -1.23
C LYS A 414 -27.00 -23.58 -1.83
N GLN A 415 -27.72 -22.49 -2.11
CA GLN A 415 -29.04 -22.54 -2.75
C GLN A 415 -28.90 -22.52 -4.28
N ASN A 416 -28.50 -23.66 -4.84
CA ASN A 416 -28.50 -23.92 -6.29
C ASN A 416 -29.46 -25.07 -6.64
N LYS A 417 -30.71 -24.99 -6.14
CA LYS A 417 -31.68 -26.09 -6.19
C LYS A 417 -32.86 -25.77 -7.12
N THR A 418 -33.23 -26.75 -7.95
CA THR A 418 -34.39 -26.72 -8.85
C THR A 418 -35.70 -27.08 -8.15
N THR A 419 -35.64 -27.55 -6.89
CA THR A 419 -36.77 -27.88 -6.03
C THR A 419 -36.67 -27.15 -4.69
N ASN A 420 -37.80 -27.05 -3.97
CA ASN A 420 -37.80 -26.52 -2.60
C ASN A 420 -36.86 -27.37 -1.73
N TRP A 421 -36.24 -26.74 -0.74
CA TRP A 421 -35.28 -27.39 0.12
C TRP A 421 -35.52 -27.16 1.60
N SER A 422 -35.05 -28.10 2.43
CA SER A 422 -35.11 -28.03 3.88
C SER A 422 -33.81 -28.51 4.51
N LEU A 423 -33.28 -27.73 5.43
CA LEU A 423 -32.27 -28.18 6.38
C LEU A 423 -32.96 -28.72 7.61
N SER A 424 -32.70 -29.97 7.95
CA SER A 424 -33.23 -30.63 9.14
C SER A 424 -32.09 -31.05 10.06
N ALA A 425 -32.37 -31.20 11.36
CA ALA A 425 -31.44 -31.84 12.28
C ALA A 425 -32.13 -32.82 13.22
N GLY A 426 -31.42 -33.87 13.60
CA GLY A 426 -31.87 -34.90 14.54
C GLY A 426 -30.88 -35.09 15.67
N LEU A 427 -31.39 -35.38 16.87
CA LEU A 427 -30.60 -35.71 18.04
C LEU A 427 -30.78 -37.21 18.32
N SER A 428 -29.69 -37.98 18.24
CA SER A 428 -29.73 -39.41 18.58
C SER A 428 -30.04 -39.61 20.06
N GLU A 429 -30.36 -40.86 20.43
CA GLU A 429 -30.32 -41.24 21.83
C GLU A 429 -28.92 -41.06 22.40
N PHE A 430 -28.84 -40.74 23.70
CA PHE A 430 -27.60 -40.71 24.44
C PHE A 430 -27.21 -42.14 24.82
N THR A 431 -26.03 -42.58 24.41
CA THR A 431 -25.52 -43.92 24.70
C THR A 431 -24.13 -43.87 25.32
N ASP A 432 -23.78 -44.88 26.11
CA ASP A 432 -22.42 -45.05 26.61
C ASP A 432 -21.47 -45.62 25.54
N GLU A 433 -20.20 -45.80 25.89
CA GLU A 433 -19.17 -46.40 25.01
C GLU A 433 -19.54 -47.81 24.47
N LYS A 434 -20.48 -48.51 25.10
CA LYS A 434 -20.96 -49.85 24.72
C LYS A 434 -22.29 -49.80 23.97
N GLY A 435 -22.81 -48.61 23.67
CA GLY A 435 -24.10 -48.41 23.02
C GLY A 435 -25.31 -48.57 23.95
N SER A 436 -25.12 -48.61 25.27
CA SER A 436 -26.25 -48.73 26.22
C SER A 436 -26.90 -47.36 26.42
N PRO A 437 -28.25 -47.26 26.40
CA PRO A 437 -28.94 -45.99 26.50
C PRO A 437 -28.76 -45.35 27.89
N MET A 438 -28.75 -44.03 27.92
CA MET A 438 -28.74 -43.25 29.16
C MET A 438 -30.02 -43.51 29.96
N PRO A 439 -29.92 -43.95 31.23
CA PRO A 439 -31.09 -44.08 32.09
C PRO A 439 -31.82 -42.74 32.20
N GLY A 440 -33.15 -42.77 32.13
CA GLY A 440 -33.96 -41.54 32.19
C GLY A 440 -33.79 -40.61 30.98
N THR A 441 -33.40 -41.13 29.80
CA THR A 441 -33.25 -40.32 28.58
C THR A 441 -34.58 -39.75 28.04
N VAL A 442 -35.72 -40.33 28.43
CA VAL A 442 -37.05 -39.92 27.96
C VAL A 442 -37.35 -38.48 28.38
N GLY A 443 -37.48 -37.58 27.41
CA GLY A 443 -37.69 -36.15 27.64
C GLY A 443 -36.41 -35.30 27.58
N THR A 444 -35.24 -35.92 27.35
CA THR A 444 -34.00 -35.19 27.05
C THR A 444 -34.18 -34.40 25.77
N ARG A 445 -33.91 -33.09 25.85
CA ARG A 445 -34.02 -32.20 24.69
C ARG A 445 -32.85 -31.24 24.57
N LEU A 446 -32.41 -31.01 23.35
CA LEU A 446 -31.54 -29.90 22.99
C LEU A 446 -32.40 -28.78 22.40
N SER A 447 -32.33 -27.59 22.99
CA SER A 447 -33.06 -26.41 22.54
C SER A 447 -32.10 -25.36 22.02
N ILE A 448 -32.42 -24.80 20.85
CA ILE A 448 -31.66 -23.72 20.23
C ILE A 448 -32.53 -22.46 20.22
N ALA A 449 -32.11 -21.42 20.93
CA ALA A 449 -32.77 -20.13 20.94
C ALA A 449 -32.10 -19.16 19.93
N LYS A 450 -32.88 -18.25 19.36
CA LYS A 450 -32.39 -17.10 18.58
C LYS A 450 -31.32 -17.43 17.51
N PRO A 451 -31.52 -18.42 16.61
CA PRO A 451 -30.66 -18.52 15.44
C PRO A 451 -30.84 -17.28 14.55
N THR A 452 -29.80 -16.91 13.83
CA THR A 452 -29.89 -15.90 12.75
C THR A 452 -29.58 -16.55 11.42
N VAL A 453 -30.24 -16.05 10.37
CA VAL A 453 -29.99 -16.43 8.98
C VAL A 453 -29.31 -15.25 8.31
N GLU A 454 -28.09 -15.48 7.85
CA GLU A 454 -27.22 -14.49 7.25
C GLU A 454 -26.99 -14.87 5.77
N ARG A 455 -26.81 -13.88 4.90
CA ARG A 455 -26.44 -14.13 3.50
C ARG A 455 -24.95 -13.94 3.32
N VAL A 456 -24.32 -14.86 2.60
CA VAL A 456 -22.90 -14.82 2.26
C VAL A 456 -22.79 -14.41 0.79
N LEU A 457 -22.25 -13.22 0.55
CA LEU A 457 -21.95 -12.74 -0.80
C LEU A 457 -20.49 -13.03 -1.12
N ASN A 458 -20.21 -13.27 -2.41
CA ASN A 458 -18.85 -13.49 -2.90
C ASN A 458 -18.13 -14.65 -2.18
N HIS A 459 -18.85 -15.71 -1.82
CA HIS A 459 -18.30 -16.81 -1.01
C HIS A 459 -17.18 -17.62 -1.71
N GLU A 460 -17.11 -17.52 -3.04
CA GLU A 460 -16.04 -18.09 -3.89
C GLU A 460 -14.88 -17.09 -4.11
N THR A 461 -14.94 -15.90 -3.49
CA THR A 461 -13.92 -14.86 -3.61
C THR A 461 -13.44 -14.39 -2.24
N HIS A 462 -12.30 -13.69 -2.24
CA HIS A 462 -11.65 -13.21 -1.01
C HIS A 462 -12.31 -11.93 -0.44
N GLU A 463 -13.35 -11.39 -1.10
CA GLU A 463 -14.21 -10.31 -0.63
C GLU A 463 -15.54 -10.84 -0.06
N GLU A 464 -15.49 -11.98 0.62
CA GLU A 464 -16.66 -12.57 1.26
C GLU A 464 -17.31 -11.56 2.19
N LYS A 465 -18.61 -11.30 1.98
CA LYS A 465 -19.37 -10.34 2.76
C LYS A 465 -20.57 -11.00 3.41
N ILE A 466 -20.64 -10.88 4.73
CA ILE A 466 -21.78 -11.33 5.53
C ILE A 466 -22.82 -10.22 5.62
N VAL A 467 -24.04 -10.52 5.17
CA VAL A 467 -25.21 -9.65 5.30
C VAL A 467 -26.11 -10.22 6.40
N THR A 468 -26.17 -9.52 7.54
CA THR A 468 -26.85 -9.99 8.76
C THR A 468 -28.36 -9.78 8.78
N ASN A 469 -28.90 -8.95 7.89
CA ASN A 469 -30.33 -8.78 7.67
C ASN A 469 -30.66 -8.82 6.17
N PRO A 470 -30.58 -10.00 5.54
CA PRO A 470 -30.74 -10.13 4.11
C PRO A 470 -32.21 -10.02 3.68
N GLU A 471 -32.46 -9.50 2.48
CA GLU A 471 -33.79 -9.53 1.88
C GLU A 471 -34.18 -10.96 1.49
N ASN A 472 -35.44 -11.33 1.75
CA ASN A 472 -36.03 -12.64 1.42
C ASN A 472 -35.22 -13.86 1.93
N PRO A 473 -34.92 -13.95 3.24
CA PRO A 473 -34.21 -15.11 3.78
C PRO A 473 -35.07 -16.38 3.72
N PRO A 474 -34.44 -17.56 3.69
CA PRO A 474 -35.12 -18.82 3.96
C PRO A 474 -35.86 -18.78 5.32
N THR A 475 -36.98 -19.49 5.41
CA THR A 475 -37.87 -19.46 6.57
C THR A 475 -37.27 -20.28 7.71
N LEU A 476 -36.90 -19.61 8.80
CA LEU A 476 -36.40 -20.24 10.01
C LEU A 476 -37.55 -20.75 10.88
N ASN A 477 -37.46 -22.01 11.34
CA ASN A 477 -38.43 -22.57 12.27
C ASN A 477 -38.28 -21.93 13.66
N GLN A 478 -39.40 -21.50 14.25
CA GLN A 478 -39.42 -20.78 15.52
C GLN A 478 -39.19 -21.69 16.74
N ASP A 479 -39.49 -22.98 16.63
CA ASP A 479 -39.23 -23.96 17.69
C ASP A 479 -38.12 -24.93 17.27
N LEU A 480 -36.93 -24.73 17.81
CA LEU A 480 -35.78 -25.61 17.60
C LEU A 480 -35.47 -26.44 18.85
N SER A 481 -36.49 -27.12 19.37
CA SER A 481 -36.36 -28.17 20.40
C SER A 481 -36.27 -29.55 19.75
N PHE A 482 -35.15 -30.24 19.95
CA PHE A 482 -34.84 -31.57 19.44
C PHE A 482 -34.85 -32.58 20.58
N TYR A 483 -35.77 -33.54 20.53
CA TYR A 483 -35.87 -34.59 21.54
C TYR A 483 -34.98 -35.77 21.16
N ALA A 484 -34.23 -36.29 22.13
CA ALA A 484 -33.35 -37.43 21.90
C ALA A 484 -34.13 -38.64 21.37
N GLY A 485 -33.64 -39.25 20.30
CA GLY A 485 -34.26 -40.41 19.65
C GLY A 485 -35.52 -40.12 18.81
N SER A 486 -35.93 -38.85 18.70
CA SER A 486 -37.07 -38.45 17.87
C SER A 486 -36.68 -38.23 16.41
N SER A 487 -37.69 -38.16 15.52
CA SER A 487 -37.47 -37.81 14.11
C SER A 487 -36.82 -36.44 13.97
N ALA A 488 -35.99 -36.28 12.93
CA ALA A 488 -35.35 -35.01 12.61
C ALA A 488 -36.39 -33.89 12.43
N LYS A 489 -36.01 -32.68 12.83
CA LYS A 489 -36.85 -31.49 12.77
C LYS A 489 -36.27 -30.49 11.80
N THR A 490 -37.12 -29.90 10.96
CA THR A 490 -36.72 -28.84 10.03
C THR A 490 -36.30 -27.59 10.79
N ILE A 491 -35.10 -27.11 10.49
CA ILE A 491 -34.51 -25.88 11.01
C ILE A 491 -34.83 -24.71 10.08
N LEU A 492 -34.62 -24.92 8.79
CA LEU A 492 -34.69 -23.88 7.77
C LEU A 492 -35.33 -24.45 6.51
N SER A 493 -36.22 -23.70 5.86
CA SER A 493 -36.77 -24.07 4.56
C SER A 493 -36.65 -22.93 3.55
N GLY A 494 -36.28 -23.27 2.32
CA GLY A 494 -36.13 -22.30 1.23
C GLY A 494 -36.90 -22.71 -0.01
N ALA A 495 -37.42 -21.71 -0.73
CA ALA A 495 -38.07 -21.90 -2.01
C ALA A 495 -37.04 -22.14 -3.14
N THR A 496 -37.53 -22.65 -4.27
CA THR A 496 -36.75 -22.72 -5.53
C THR A 496 -36.25 -21.34 -5.95
N ASN A 497 -35.02 -21.28 -6.45
CA ASN A 497 -34.48 -20.06 -7.05
C ASN A 497 -33.52 -20.42 -8.19
N SER A 498 -33.70 -19.82 -9.36
CA SER A 498 -32.94 -20.14 -10.59
C SER A 498 -31.83 -19.11 -10.88
N GLY A 499 -31.07 -18.71 -9.85
CA GLY A 499 -30.02 -17.70 -9.96
C GLY A 499 -28.61 -18.29 -9.77
N THR A 500 -27.66 -17.79 -10.57
CA THR A 500 -26.22 -18.16 -10.59
C THR A 500 -25.52 -17.82 -9.26
N ASP A 501 -24.75 -18.76 -8.70
CA ASP A 501 -23.65 -18.71 -7.71
C ASP A 501 -23.69 -17.67 -6.54
N GLN A 502 -24.77 -16.93 -6.32
CA GLN A 502 -24.86 -15.82 -5.34
C GLN A 502 -25.87 -16.05 -4.21
N ASN A 503 -26.24 -17.31 -3.95
CA ASN A 503 -27.23 -17.67 -2.94
C ASN A 503 -26.66 -18.63 -1.88
N VAL A 504 -25.58 -18.24 -1.20
CA VAL A 504 -25.12 -18.97 -0.01
C VAL A 504 -25.72 -18.36 1.25
N TRP A 505 -26.32 -19.21 2.07
CA TRP A 505 -26.90 -18.86 3.36
C TRP A 505 -26.08 -19.43 4.48
N GLN A 506 -25.96 -18.67 5.57
CA GLN A 506 -25.29 -19.07 6.80
C GLN A 506 -26.29 -19.04 7.95
N VAL A 507 -26.45 -20.17 8.64
CA VAL A 507 -27.18 -20.24 9.89
C VAL A 507 -26.18 -20.07 11.02
N ARG A 508 -26.35 -19.00 11.80
CA ARG A 508 -25.55 -18.73 12.98
C ARG A 508 -26.35 -19.04 14.24
N ILE A 509 -25.76 -19.86 15.11
CA ILE A 509 -26.34 -20.24 16.39
C ILE A 509 -25.37 -19.85 17.51
N PRO A 510 -25.65 -18.81 18.29
CA PRO A 510 -24.77 -18.44 19.40
C PRO A 510 -24.70 -19.58 20.44
N PHE A 511 -23.51 -19.91 20.94
CA PHE A 511 -23.34 -20.98 21.95
C PHE A 511 -24.22 -20.76 23.18
N LYS A 512 -24.29 -19.51 23.68
CA LYS A 512 -25.12 -19.13 24.83
C LYS A 512 -26.61 -19.38 24.62
N SER A 513 -27.04 -19.60 23.37
CA SER A 513 -28.43 -19.87 23.04
C SER A 513 -28.76 -21.35 22.94
N VAL A 514 -27.80 -22.25 23.16
CA VAL A 514 -28.04 -23.70 23.13
C VAL A 514 -28.14 -24.22 24.56
N THR A 515 -29.24 -24.92 24.82
CA THR A 515 -29.58 -25.46 26.14
C THR A 515 -29.90 -26.95 26.03
N LEU A 516 -29.21 -27.79 26.79
CA LEU A 516 -29.60 -29.18 27.00
C LEU A 516 -30.48 -29.26 28.25
N SER A 517 -31.69 -29.79 28.13
CA SER A 517 -32.57 -30.09 29.26
C SER A 517 -32.54 -31.59 29.55
N LEU A 518 -32.14 -31.96 30.77
CA LEU A 518 -32.08 -33.33 31.25
C LEU A 518 -33.22 -33.59 32.26
N PRO A 519 -34.02 -34.67 32.10
CA PRO A 519 -34.97 -35.11 33.11
C PRO A 519 -34.32 -35.44 34.48
N THR A 520 -35.12 -35.49 35.54
CA THR A 520 -34.65 -35.95 36.85
C THR A 520 -34.12 -37.39 36.76
N ASN A 521 -32.99 -37.67 37.43
CA ASN A 521 -32.30 -38.96 37.43
C ASN A 521 -31.71 -39.40 36.08
N SER A 522 -31.52 -38.49 35.12
CA SER A 522 -30.81 -38.81 33.89
C SER A 522 -29.32 -39.12 34.15
N GLY A 523 -28.83 -40.24 33.62
CA GLY A 523 -27.42 -40.62 33.66
C GLY A 523 -26.98 -41.43 34.90
N LEU A 524 -25.67 -41.69 34.99
CA LEU A 524 -25.02 -42.45 36.08
C LEU A 524 -23.71 -41.76 36.50
N LEU A 525 -23.36 -41.85 37.78
CA LEU A 525 -22.10 -41.28 38.30
C LEU A 525 -20.88 -41.86 37.57
N LYS A 526 -19.95 -40.97 37.15
CA LYS A 526 -18.68 -41.31 36.49
C LYS A 526 -18.85 -42.11 35.18
N LYS A 527 -19.94 -41.88 34.47
CA LYS A 527 -20.21 -42.52 33.19
C LYS A 527 -20.47 -41.47 32.12
N ASP A 528 -19.76 -41.58 31.02
CA ASP A 528 -19.92 -40.70 29.87
C ASP A 528 -21.00 -41.24 28.93
N PHE A 529 -21.83 -40.33 28.43
CA PHE A 529 -22.83 -40.61 27.42
C PHE A 529 -22.63 -39.65 26.25
N SER A 530 -22.68 -40.18 25.02
CA SER A 530 -22.56 -39.42 23.79
C SER A 530 -23.84 -39.53 22.97
N ALA A 531 -24.14 -38.47 22.23
CA ALA A 531 -25.20 -38.44 21.22
C ALA A 531 -24.69 -37.71 19.98
N SER A 532 -25.19 -38.11 18.83
CA SER A 532 -24.93 -37.45 17.55
C SER A 532 -26.02 -36.42 17.27
N PHE A 533 -25.61 -35.20 16.94
CA PHE A 533 -26.50 -34.17 16.42
C PHE A 533 -26.25 -34.04 14.91
N THR A 534 -27.10 -34.69 14.13
CA THR A 534 -26.91 -34.86 12.69
C THR A 534 -27.74 -33.85 11.92
N TRP A 535 -27.15 -33.24 10.90
CA TRP A 535 -27.80 -32.30 10.00
C TRP A 535 -28.01 -32.96 8.64
N SER A 536 -29.13 -32.69 7.98
CA SER A 536 -29.43 -33.22 6.65
C SER A 536 -30.03 -32.13 5.76
N LEU A 537 -29.67 -32.13 4.48
CA LEU A 537 -30.26 -31.28 3.46
C LEU A 537 -31.20 -32.13 2.59
N ASN A 538 -32.49 -31.77 2.55
CA ASN A 538 -33.52 -32.52 1.81
C ASN A 538 -33.58 -34.01 2.16
N ASP A 539 -33.40 -34.33 3.44
CA ASP A 539 -33.36 -35.71 3.96
C ASP A 539 -32.29 -36.60 3.30
N THR A 540 -31.32 -35.98 2.62
CA THR A 540 -30.10 -36.62 2.15
C THR A 540 -29.04 -36.43 3.23
N PRO A 541 -28.46 -37.53 3.77
CA PRO A 541 -27.45 -37.48 4.83
C PRO A 541 -26.19 -36.70 4.46
#